data_AF-A0AAQ2HFG6-F1
#
_entry.id   AF-A0AAQ2HFG6-F1
#
_cell.length_a   1.000
_cell.length_b   1.000
_cell.length_c   1.000
_cell.angle_alpha   90.00
_cell.angle_beta   90.00
_cell.angle_gamma   90.00
#
_symmetry.space_group_name_H-M   'P 1'
#
loop_
_entity.id
_entity.type
_entity.pdbx_description
1 polymer ?
#
loop_
_entity_poly.entity_id
_entity_poly.type
_entity_poly.pdbx_seq_one_letter_code
_entity_poly.pdbx_strand_id
1 'polypeptide(L)'
;MGGVSIVLMVLRGGWSVDLNIAHIMVAASVVVAFVGWVVSRAFFSAGRSVAVAGTLVTAGAVALAGIASAATLGPGHIVASDVPVLPLGLALLAPGVVTLGVSIRMPQQTLRESWDDTEWLSRFRGGLRARLVPAATARGHVAEIKQSLGAGGASAYAEYGHPLGLARELAEADRTARARRWWVSTLAGTVTPLVIATLIFTMQSWGVLTIPVVIFLLLSALVTPGVGWADRPWAKEQ
;
A
#
# COMPACT_ATOMS: atom_id res chain seq x y z
N MET A 1 13.23 8.51 -6.69
CA MET A 1 13.48 9.09 -5.35
C MET A 1 14.79 8.60 -4.72
N GLY A 2 15.04 7.29 -4.58
CA GLY A 2 16.25 6.79 -3.90
C GLY A 2 17.60 7.25 -4.48
N GLY A 3 17.76 7.32 -5.81
CA GLY A 3 19.00 7.84 -6.42
C GLY A 3 19.28 9.32 -6.11
N VAL A 4 18.22 10.13 -5.98
CA VAL A 4 18.36 11.56 -5.62
C VAL A 4 18.82 11.69 -4.17
N SER A 5 18.29 10.88 -3.25
CA SER A 5 18.73 10.85 -1.86
C SER A 5 20.21 10.47 -1.70
N ILE A 6 20.71 9.53 -2.51
CA ILE A 6 22.13 9.12 -2.50
C ILE A 6 23.04 10.25 -2.96
N VAL A 7 22.69 10.90 -4.09
CA VAL A 7 23.44 12.05 -4.63
C VAL A 7 23.47 13.20 -3.62
N LEU A 8 22.36 13.45 -2.93
CA LEU A 8 22.26 14.50 -1.92
C LEU A 8 23.05 14.17 -0.63
N MET A 9 23.13 12.91 -0.21
CA MET A 9 23.98 12.50 0.91
C MET A 9 25.46 12.70 0.58
N VAL A 10 25.89 12.31 -0.63
CA VAL A 10 27.29 12.49 -1.08
C VAL A 10 27.66 13.98 -1.18
N LEU A 11 26.76 14.82 -1.69
CA LEU A 11 26.99 16.26 -1.84
C LEU A 11 27.05 17.01 -0.49
N ARG A 12 26.47 16.47 0.58
CA ARG A 12 26.28 17.17 1.85
C ARG A 12 27.15 16.66 3.00
N GLY A 13 27.35 15.34 3.11
CA GLY A 13 28.03 14.72 4.24
C GLY A 13 29.51 14.39 4.01
N GLY A 14 29.98 14.50 2.77
CA GLY A 14 31.25 13.89 2.35
C GLY A 14 31.04 12.42 1.97
N TRP A 15 32.13 11.64 1.92
CA TRP A 15 32.10 10.24 1.50
C TRP A 15 31.66 9.28 2.61
N SER A 16 31.54 9.75 3.86
CA SER A 16 31.20 8.96 5.04
C SER A 16 30.11 9.61 5.89
N VAL A 17 29.31 8.80 6.60
CA VAL A 17 28.24 9.24 7.51
C VAL A 17 28.25 8.39 8.78
N ASP A 18 28.09 9.02 9.93
CA ASP A 18 27.85 8.34 11.20
C ASP A 18 26.41 7.84 11.29
N LEU A 19 26.24 6.54 11.48
CA LEU A 19 24.93 5.90 11.62
C LEU A 19 24.48 5.93 13.08
N ASN A 20 23.44 6.69 13.36
CA ASN A 20 22.76 6.69 14.66
C ASN A 20 21.69 5.57 14.71
N ILE A 21 21.55 4.86 15.84
CA ILE A 21 20.47 3.87 16.06
C ILE A 21 19.12 4.46 15.65
N ALA A 22 18.82 5.71 16.05
CA ALA A 22 17.55 6.35 15.76
C ALA A 22 17.24 6.39 14.25
N HIS A 23 18.23 6.73 13.42
CA HIS A 23 18.07 6.73 11.96
C HIS A 23 17.85 5.32 11.41
N ILE A 24 18.55 4.31 11.94
CA ILE A 24 18.37 2.91 11.55
C ILE A 24 16.96 2.42 11.90
N MET A 25 16.46 2.75 13.10
CA MET A 25 15.11 2.38 13.53
C MET A 25 14.04 3.04 12.66
N VAL A 26 14.20 4.32 12.30
CA VAL A 26 13.30 4.99 11.35
C VAL A 26 13.34 4.31 9.99
N ALA A 27 14.53 4.03 9.45
CA ALA A 27 14.68 3.35 8.16
C ALA A 27 14.03 1.95 8.16
N ALA A 28 14.27 1.16 9.21
CA ALA A 28 13.66 -0.16 9.39
C ALA A 28 12.13 -0.07 9.48
N SER A 29 11.60 0.94 10.18
CA SER A 29 10.16 1.19 10.30
C SER A 29 9.52 1.48 8.94
N VAL A 30 10.18 2.28 8.11
CA VAL A 30 9.75 2.57 6.73
C VAL A 30 9.75 1.29 5.89
N VAL A 31 10.77 0.44 6.01
CA VAL A 31 10.84 -0.85 5.30
C VAL A 31 9.68 -1.76 5.73
N VAL A 32 9.39 -1.85 7.04
CA VAL A 32 8.26 -2.65 7.56
C VAL A 32 6.93 -2.15 7.01
N ALA A 33 6.69 -0.84 7.02
CA ALA A 33 5.48 -0.26 6.45
C ALA A 33 5.35 -0.57 4.95
N PHE A 34 6.45 -0.48 4.20
CA PHE A 34 6.48 -0.78 2.77
C PHE A 34 6.20 -2.26 2.48
N VAL A 35 6.88 -3.18 3.16
CA VAL A 35 6.66 -4.62 3.02
C VAL A 35 5.23 -4.98 3.42
N GLY A 36 4.73 -4.42 4.52
CA GLY A 36 3.36 -4.57 4.97
C GLY A 36 2.35 -4.13 3.91
N TRP A 37 2.59 -2.99 3.24
CA TRP A 37 1.77 -2.53 2.12
C TRP A 37 1.80 -3.49 0.92
N VAL A 38 2.98 -3.95 0.51
CA VAL A 38 3.13 -4.89 -0.62
C VAL A 38 2.39 -6.19 -0.35
N VAL A 39 2.57 -6.77 0.84
CA VAL A 39 1.88 -8.00 1.26
C VAL A 39 0.37 -7.78 1.33
N SER A 40 -0.07 -6.65 1.88
CA SER A 40 -1.48 -6.27 1.92
C SER A 40 -2.09 -6.16 0.53
N ARG A 41 -1.36 -5.58 -0.44
CA ARG A 41 -1.80 -5.51 -1.84
C ARG A 41 -1.96 -6.90 -2.46
N ALA A 42 -1.06 -7.83 -2.16
CA ALA A 42 -1.16 -9.21 -2.63
C ALA A 42 -2.36 -9.95 -2.01
N PHE A 43 -2.63 -9.76 -0.72
CA PHE A 43 -3.84 -10.33 -0.10
C PHE A 43 -5.12 -9.69 -0.63
N PHE A 44 -5.07 -8.39 -0.90
CA PHE A 44 -6.18 -7.64 -1.46
C PHE A 44 -6.52 -8.12 -2.88
N SER A 45 -5.51 -8.29 -3.75
CA SER A 45 -5.73 -8.85 -5.09
C SER A 45 -6.24 -10.30 -5.05
N ALA A 46 -5.88 -11.05 -4.01
CA ALA A 46 -6.39 -12.41 -3.78
C ALA A 46 -7.80 -12.47 -3.13
N GLY A 47 -8.43 -11.32 -2.82
CA GLY A 47 -9.74 -11.25 -2.16
C GLY A 47 -9.73 -11.56 -0.66
N ARG A 48 -8.55 -11.63 -0.02
CA ARG A 48 -8.39 -12.01 1.40
C ARG A 48 -8.47 -10.79 2.33
N SER A 49 -9.64 -10.16 2.41
CA SER A 49 -9.84 -8.91 3.16
C SER A 49 -9.43 -8.94 4.65
N VAL A 50 -9.63 -10.07 5.35
CA VAL A 50 -9.20 -10.21 6.76
C VAL A 50 -7.68 -10.22 6.88
N ALA A 51 -6.99 -10.91 5.96
CA ALA A 51 -5.52 -10.95 5.94
C ALA A 51 -4.95 -9.56 5.65
N VAL A 52 -5.58 -8.77 4.77
CA VAL A 52 -5.21 -7.38 4.49
C VAL A 52 -5.27 -6.53 5.76
N ALA A 53 -6.36 -6.60 6.51
CA ALA A 53 -6.51 -5.84 7.75
C ALA A 53 -5.43 -6.23 8.76
N GLY A 54 -5.21 -7.53 8.96
CA GLY A 54 -4.17 -8.05 9.85
C GLY A 54 -2.77 -7.56 9.46
N THR A 55 -2.41 -7.62 8.18
CA THR A 55 -1.08 -7.19 7.73
C THR A 55 -0.87 -5.68 7.85
N LEU A 56 -1.87 -4.86 7.53
CA LEU A 56 -1.78 -3.41 7.69
C LEU A 56 -1.67 -3.00 9.16
N VAL A 57 -2.48 -3.60 10.05
CA VAL A 57 -2.46 -3.29 11.49
C VAL A 57 -1.11 -3.69 12.09
N THR A 58 -0.63 -4.91 11.82
CA THR A 58 0.65 -5.38 12.37
C THR A 58 1.83 -4.56 11.84
N ALA A 59 1.89 -4.32 10.53
CA ALA A 59 2.97 -3.53 9.94
C ALA A 59 2.94 -2.07 10.44
N GLY A 60 1.74 -1.48 10.56
CA GLY A 60 1.55 -0.15 11.10
C GLY A 60 1.99 -0.05 12.56
N ALA A 61 1.59 -1.00 13.41
CA ALA A 61 1.98 -1.02 14.82
C ALA A 61 3.50 -1.16 15.00
N VAL A 62 4.14 -2.06 14.25
CA VAL A 62 5.60 -2.26 14.30
C VAL A 62 6.34 -1.01 13.81
N ALA A 63 5.90 -0.41 12.70
CA ALA A 63 6.51 0.81 12.17
C ALA A 63 6.36 1.99 13.15
N LEU A 64 5.18 2.18 13.75
CA LEU A 64 4.96 3.23 14.74
C LEU A 64 5.80 3.00 16.01
N ALA A 65 5.89 1.77 16.49
CA ALA A 65 6.72 1.42 17.64
C ALA A 65 8.22 1.69 17.38
N GLY A 66 8.70 1.39 16.17
CA GLY A 66 10.07 1.68 15.76
C GLY A 66 10.36 3.18 15.67
N ILE A 67 9.44 3.98 15.11
CA ILE A 67 9.55 5.44 15.08
C ILE A 67 9.51 6.03 16.49
N ALA A 68 8.58 5.57 17.34
CA ALA A 68 8.47 6.04 18.73
C ALA A 68 9.75 5.74 19.52
N SER A 69 10.30 4.53 19.37
CA SER A 69 11.58 4.15 19.98
C SER A 69 12.75 4.99 19.46
N ALA A 70 12.76 5.34 18.18
CA ALA A 70 13.77 6.24 17.62
C ALA A 70 13.70 7.64 18.24
N ALA A 71 12.48 8.15 18.50
CA ALA A 71 12.28 9.45 19.11
C ALA A 71 12.71 9.49 20.58
N THR A 72 12.60 8.38 21.32
CA THR A 72 13.00 8.32 22.75
C THR A 72 14.51 8.18 22.94
N LEU A 73 15.23 7.54 22.01
CA LEU A 73 16.68 7.35 22.10
C LEU A 73 17.50 8.64 21.95
N GLY A 74 16.95 9.65 21.28
CA GLY A 74 17.59 10.94 21.07
C GLY A 74 18.86 10.90 20.19
N PRO A 75 19.45 12.07 19.89
CA PRO A 75 20.72 12.15 19.17
C PRO A 75 21.89 11.75 20.08
N GLY A 76 22.80 10.88 19.61
CA GLY A 76 24.06 10.56 20.31
C GLY A 76 24.48 9.08 20.31
N HIS A 77 23.58 8.17 19.95
CA HIS A 77 23.87 6.73 19.95
C HIS A 77 24.38 6.28 18.58
N ILE A 78 25.69 6.33 18.36
CA ILE A 78 26.34 5.93 17.10
C ILE A 78 26.56 4.41 17.10
N VAL A 79 26.06 3.72 16.08
CA VAL A 79 26.25 2.28 15.84
C VAL A 79 27.51 2.02 15.04
N ALA A 80 27.76 2.88 14.06
CA ALA A 80 28.89 2.79 13.16
C ALA A 80 29.29 4.19 12.73
N SER A 81 30.57 4.50 12.87
CA SER A 81 31.16 5.75 12.40
C SER A 81 31.75 5.58 11.01
N ASP A 82 31.83 6.69 10.27
CA ASP A 82 32.49 6.76 8.96
C ASP A 82 31.98 5.76 7.91
N VAL A 83 30.69 5.43 7.93
CA VAL A 83 30.13 4.47 6.98
C VAL A 83 30.09 5.09 5.58
N PRO A 84 30.69 4.46 4.55
CA PRO A 84 30.72 5.05 3.23
C PRO A 84 29.30 5.19 2.65
N VAL A 85 29.00 6.36 2.08
CA VAL A 85 27.63 6.72 1.65
C VAL A 85 27.15 5.84 0.47
N LEU A 86 28.05 5.45 -0.43
CA LEU A 86 27.69 4.63 -1.60
C LEU A 86 27.17 3.23 -1.23
N PRO A 87 27.88 2.41 -0.42
CA PRO A 87 27.35 1.11 0.01
C PRO A 87 26.10 1.27 0.88
N LEU A 88 26.00 2.33 1.69
CA LEU A 88 24.78 2.63 2.44
C LEU A 88 23.59 2.91 1.51
N GLY A 89 23.81 3.70 0.47
CA GLY A 89 22.82 3.99 -0.57
C GLY A 89 22.35 2.74 -1.29
N LEU A 90 23.28 1.86 -1.67
CA LEU A 90 22.96 0.56 -2.28
C LEU A 90 22.17 -0.34 -1.32
N ALA A 91 22.56 -0.40 -0.04
CA ALA A 91 21.85 -1.16 0.98
C ALA A 91 20.41 -0.65 1.19
N LEU A 92 20.19 0.67 1.15
CA LEU A 92 18.86 1.28 1.23
C LEU A 92 18.00 1.00 -0.01
N LEU A 93 18.61 0.84 -1.18
CA LEU A 93 17.90 0.45 -2.40
C LEU A 93 17.60 -1.05 -2.49
N ALA A 94 18.38 -1.89 -1.80
CA ALA A 94 18.30 -3.34 -1.91
C ALA A 94 16.89 -3.91 -1.65
N PRO A 95 16.12 -3.49 -0.62
CA PRO A 95 14.76 -3.98 -0.44
C PRO A 95 13.85 -3.68 -1.63
N GLY A 96 13.97 -2.49 -2.23
CA GLY A 96 13.21 -2.10 -3.41
C GLY A 96 13.58 -2.91 -4.64
N VAL A 97 14.88 -3.13 -4.88
CA VAL A 97 15.36 -3.93 -6.03
C VAL A 97 14.99 -5.40 -5.88
N VAL A 98 15.16 -5.96 -4.67
CA VAL A 98 14.78 -7.36 -4.37
C VAL A 98 13.29 -7.55 -4.55
N THR A 99 12.45 -6.65 -4.01
CA THR A 99 10.99 -6.75 -4.20
C THR A 99 10.60 -6.64 -5.67
N LEU A 100 11.22 -5.75 -6.44
CA LEU A 100 10.99 -5.66 -7.89
C LEU A 100 11.40 -6.96 -8.61
N GLY A 101 12.60 -7.48 -8.31
CA GLY A 101 13.12 -8.71 -8.90
C GLY A 101 12.26 -9.93 -8.56
N VAL A 102 11.82 -10.05 -7.31
CA VAL A 102 10.86 -11.10 -6.89
C VAL A 102 9.54 -10.95 -7.61
N SER A 103 9.01 -9.72 -7.75
CA SER A 103 7.74 -9.49 -8.44
C SER A 103 7.79 -9.86 -9.92
N ILE A 104 8.92 -9.61 -10.60
CA ILE A 104 9.13 -9.96 -12.01
C ILE A 104 9.27 -11.48 -12.18
N ARG A 105 9.85 -12.17 -11.19
CA ARG A 105 10.08 -13.62 -11.24
C ARG A 105 8.95 -14.46 -10.65
N MET A 106 7.95 -13.82 -10.03
CA MET A 106 6.81 -14.55 -9.48
C MET A 106 6.07 -15.23 -10.63
N PRO A 107 6.01 -16.57 -10.67
CA PRO A 107 5.23 -17.27 -11.68
C PRO A 107 3.80 -16.77 -11.60
N GLN A 108 3.23 -16.35 -12.73
CA GLN A 108 1.80 -16.11 -12.79
C GLN A 108 1.14 -17.42 -12.38
N GLN A 109 0.45 -17.42 -11.23
CA GLN A 109 -0.25 -18.62 -10.78
C GLN A 109 -1.13 -19.10 -11.93
N THR A 110 -0.97 -20.36 -12.32
CA THR A 110 -1.82 -20.97 -13.34
C THR A 110 -3.26 -20.73 -12.90
N LEU A 111 -4.02 -20.03 -13.76
CA LEU A 111 -5.43 -19.77 -13.53
C LEU A 111 -6.09 -21.12 -13.30
N ARG A 112 -6.54 -21.34 -12.06
CA ARG A 112 -7.12 -22.61 -11.64
C ARG A 112 -8.30 -22.91 -12.55
N GLU A 113 -8.24 -24.04 -13.26
CA GLU A 113 -9.22 -24.40 -14.29
C GLU A 113 -10.54 -24.90 -13.71
N SER A 114 -10.54 -25.30 -12.42
CA SER A 114 -11.74 -25.69 -11.70
C SER A 114 -11.77 -25.07 -10.30
N TRP A 115 -12.98 -24.71 -9.88
CA TRP A 115 -13.28 -24.17 -8.56
C TRP A 115 -14.44 -24.96 -7.99
N ASP A 116 -14.32 -25.35 -6.72
CA ASP A 116 -15.50 -25.76 -5.95
C ASP A 116 -16.39 -24.53 -5.70
N ASP A 117 -17.71 -24.71 -5.74
CA ASP A 117 -18.67 -23.61 -5.64
C ASP A 117 -18.55 -22.86 -4.30
N THR A 118 -18.21 -23.57 -3.22
CA THR A 118 -18.02 -22.92 -1.91
C THR A 118 -16.76 -22.06 -1.89
N GLU A 119 -15.66 -22.53 -2.49
CA GLU A 119 -14.44 -21.74 -2.63
C GLU A 119 -14.69 -20.55 -3.56
N TRP A 120 -15.38 -20.77 -4.68
CA TRP A 120 -15.73 -19.73 -5.65
C TRP A 120 -16.53 -18.61 -4.99
N LEU A 121 -17.62 -18.93 -4.28
CA LEU A 121 -18.47 -17.95 -3.59
C LEU A 121 -17.70 -17.20 -2.49
N SER A 122 -16.81 -17.90 -1.76
CA SER A 122 -15.95 -17.29 -0.75
C SER A 122 -14.98 -16.27 -1.36
N ARG A 123 -14.35 -16.62 -2.49
CA ARG A 123 -13.45 -15.73 -3.24
C ARG A 123 -14.19 -14.56 -3.89
N PHE A 124 -15.37 -14.80 -4.45
CA PHE A 124 -16.22 -13.77 -5.02
C PHE A 124 -16.61 -12.74 -3.96
N ARG A 125 -17.11 -13.19 -2.80
CA ARG A 125 -17.39 -12.33 -1.65
C ARG A 125 -16.14 -11.57 -1.21
N GLY A 126 -14.99 -12.23 -1.15
CA GLY A 126 -13.69 -11.64 -0.84
C GLY A 126 -13.29 -10.55 -1.84
N GLY A 127 -13.48 -10.78 -3.14
CA GLY A 127 -13.22 -9.85 -4.21
C GLY A 127 -14.11 -8.61 -4.17
N LEU A 128 -15.40 -8.78 -3.90
CA LEU A 128 -16.33 -7.67 -3.69
C LEU A 128 -15.90 -6.81 -2.50
N ARG A 129 -15.54 -7.44 -1.37
CA ARG A 129 -15.07 -6.73 -0.17
C ARG A 129 -13.75 -6.00 -0.39
N ALA A 130 -12.80 -6.63 -1.09
CA ALA A 130 -11.58 -5.96 -1.49
C ALA A 130 -11.91 -4.70 -2.30
N ARG A 131 -12.85 -4.79 -3.24
CA ARG A 131 -13.29 -3.64 -4.04
C ARG A 131 -14.23 -2.66 -3.30
N LEU A 132 -14.27 -2.71 -1.97
CA LEU A 132 -14.98 -1.79 -1.09
C LEU A 132 -16.51 -1.84 -1.19
N VAL A 133 -17.06 -2.89 -1.83
CA VAL A 133 -18.51 -3.15 -1.87
C VAL A 133 -19.03 -3.36 -0.44
N PRO A 134 -20.17 -2.73 -0.05
CA PRO A 134 -20.73 -2.88 1.28
C PRO A 134 -21.01 -4.33 1.67
N ALA A 135 -20.89 -4.60 2.97
CA ALA A 135 -21.06 -5.93 3.54
C ALA A 135 -22.41 -6.59 3.23
N ALA A 136 -23.47 -5.80 3.30
CA ALA A 136 -24.83 -6.25 3.02
C ALA A 136 -24.99 -6.55 1.53
N THR A 137 -24.58 -5.62 0.65
CA THR A 137 -24.62 -5.79 -0.80
C THR A 137 -23.85 -7.01 -1.27
N ALA A 138 -22.62 -7.20 -0.78
CA ALA A 138 -21.82 -8.38 -1.13
C ALA A 138 -22.46 -9.70 -0.66
N ARG A 139 -23.16 -9.72 0.48
CA ARG A 139 -23.94 -10.88 0.92
C ARG A 139 -25.17 -11.11 0.04
N GLY A 140 -25.81 -10.04 -0.41
CA GLY A 140 -26.94 -10.08 -1.34
C GLY A 140 -26.57 -10.77 -2.65
N HIS A 141 -25.50 -10.31 -3.31
CA HIS A 141 -25.03 -10.93 -4.56
C HIS A 141 -24.63 -12.40 -4.39
N VAL A 142 -24.00 -12.75 -3.27
CA VAL A 142 -23.68 -14.16 -2.97
C VAL A 142 -24.95 -14.99 -2.80
N ALA A 143 -25.98 -14.46 -2.13
CA ALA A 143 -27.25 -15.15 -1.95
C ALA A 143 -28.00 -15.34 -3.28
N GLU A 144 -27.99 -14.33 -4.15
CA GLU A 144 -28.56 -14.37 -5.49
C GLU A 144 -27.90 -15.45 -6.36
N ILE A 145 -26.56 -15.46 -6.43
CA ILE A 145 -25.82 -16.50 -7.17
C ILE A 145 -26.04 -17.87 -6.56
N LYS A 146 -26.11 -17.99 -5.23
CA LYS A 146 -26.38 -19.28 -4.59
C LYS A 146 -27.79 -19.79 -4.94
N GLN A 147 -28.76 -18.89 -5.10
CA GLN A 147 -30.11 -19.24 -5.49
C GLN A 147 -30.19 -19.68 -6.96
N SER A 148 -29.47 -19.02 -7.88
CA SER A 148 -29.43 -19.41 -9.29
C SER A 148 -28.75 -20.76 -9.50
N LEU A 149 -27.62 -21.01 -8.82
CA LEU A 149 -26.91 -22.29 -8.88
C LEU A 149 -27.76 -23.46 -8.38
N GLY A 150 -28.57 -23.23 -7.34
CA GLY A 150 -29.51 -24.23 -6.83
C GLY A 150 -30.56 -24.68 -7.85
N ALA A 151 -30.82 -23.86 -8.88
CA ALA A 151 -31.76 -24.16 -9.95
C ALA A 151 -31.10 -24.66 -11.25
N GLY A 152 -29.86 -24.22 -11.54
CA GLY A 152 -29.20 -24.40 -12.84
C GLY A 152 -28.39 -25.68 -13.02
N GLY A 153 -28.00 -26.39 -11.95
CA GLY A 153 -27.22 -27.64 -12.02
C GLY A 153 -25.78 -27.51 -12.59
N ALA A 154 -25.41 -26.35 -13.13
CA ALA A 154 -24.06 -26.01 -13.55
C ALA A 154 -23.22 -25.51 -12.36
N SER A 155 -21.90 -25.63 -12.46
CA SER A 155 -20.98 -25.05 -11.47
C SER A 155 -20.89 -23.53 -11.63
N ALA A 156 -20.57 -22.83 -10.53
CA ALA A 156 -20.42 -21.38 -10.52
C ALA A 156 -19.36 -20.89 -11.53
N TYR A 157 -18.29 -21.65 -11.70
CA TYR A 157 -17.26 -21.32 -12.68
C TYR A 157 -17.73 -21.47 -14.13
N ALA A 158 -18.54 -22.49 -14.43
CA ALA A 158 -19.05 -22.70 -15.78
C ALA A 158 -20.05 -21.61 -16.19
N GLU A 159 -20.88 -21.14 -15.24
CA GLU A 159 -21.91 -20.14 -15.51
C GLU A 159 -21.38 -18.70 -15.44
N TYR A 160 -20.53 -18.39 -14.46
CA TYR A 160 -20.10 -17.02 -14.15
C TYR A 160 -18.60 -16.74 -14.39
N GLY A 161 -17.82 -17.75 -14.78
CA GLY A 161 -16.38 -17.62 -15.03
C GLY A 161 -15.57 -17.37 -13.76
N HIS A 162 -14.51 -16.56 -13.87
CA HIS A 162 -13.58 -16.34 -12.77
C HIS A 162 -14.17 -15.42 -11.68
N PRO A 163 -14.14 -15.80 -10.38
CA PRO A 163 -14.86 -15.07 -9.32
C PRO A 163 -14.40 -13.61 -9.14
N LEU A 164 -13.10 -13.35 -9.34
CA LEU A 164 -12.56 -11.98 -9.26
C LEU A 164 -12.88 -11.12 -10.50
N GLY A 165 -13.19 -11.75 -11.63
CA GLY A 165 -13.66 -11.08 -12.85
C GLY A 165 -15.08 -10.57 -12.66
N LEU A 166 -16.00 -11.44 -12.23
CA LEU A 166 -17.36 -11.01 -11.91
C LEU A 166 -17.40 -9.97 -10.77
N ALA A 167 -16.65 -10.21 -9.68
CA ALA A 167 -16.55 -9.23 -8.60
C ALA A 167 -16.00 -7.88 -9.05
N ARG A 168 -15.18 -7.88 -10.12
CA ARG A 168 -14.67 -6.66 -10.73
C ARG A 168 -15.77 -5.86 -11.40
N GLU A 169 -16.52 -6.52 -12.26
CA GLU A 169 -17.59 -5.92 -13.04
C GLU A 169 -18.69 -5.37 -12.14
N LEU A 170 -19.15 -6.16 -11.16
CA LEU A 170 -20.18 -5.74 -10.20
C LEU A 170 -19.72 -4.54 -9.35
N ALA A 171 -18.47 -4.51 -8.90
CA ALA A 171 -17.96 -3.39 -8.13
C ALA A 171 -17.75 -2.12 -8.98
N GLU A 172 -17.52 -2.26 -10.29
CA GLU A 172 -17.44 -1.13 -11.22
C GLU A 172 -18.83 -0.55 -11.52
N ALA A 173 -19.87 -1.39 -11.48
CA ALA A 173 -21.28 -0.98 -11.54
C ALA A 173 -21.81 -0.39 -10.21
N ASP A 174 -21.26 -0.79 -9.05
CA ASP A 174 -21.72 -0.31 -7.74
C ASP A 174 -21.23 1.12 -7.43
N ARG A 175 -22.18 2.08 -7.36
CA ARG A 175 -21.92 3.49 -7.08
C ARG A 175 -21.24 3.71 -5.73
N THR A 176 -21.61 2.96 -4.70
CA THR A 176 -21.05 3.10 -3.35
C THR A 176 -19.60 2.61 -3.27
N ALA A 177 -19.29 1.52 -3.97
CA ALA A 177 -17.93 0.99 -4.10
C ALA A 177 -17.02 1.99 -4.82
N ARG A 178 -17.50 2.59 -5.93
CA ARG A 178 -16.78 3.66 -6.65
C ARG A 178 -16.52 4.88 -5.75
N ALA A 179 -17.53 5.35 -5.04
CA ALA A 179 -17.41 6.49 -4.14
C ALA A 179 -16.40 6.22 -3.00
N ARG A 180 -16.44 5.03 -2.39
CA ARG A 180 -15.47 4.63 -1.37
C ARG A 180 -14.06 4.52 -1.92
N ARG A 181 -13.90 3.93 -3.11
CA ARG A 181 -12.59 3.82 -3.76
C ARG A 181 -11.99 5.18 -4.03
N TRP A 182 -12.81 6.10 -4.54
CA TRP A 182 -12.43 7.50 -4.75
C TRP A 182 -11.97 8.15 -3.44
N TRP A 183 -12.76 8.04 -2.37
CA TRP A 183 -12.39 8.57 -1.05
C TRP A 183 -11.10 7.98 -0.51
N VAL A 184 -10.92 6.66 -0.60
CA VAL A 184 -9.70 5.99 -0.14
C VAL A 184 -8.48 6.46 -0.93
N SER A 185 -8.59 6.60 -2.26
CA SER A 185 -7.49 7.14 -3.06
C SER A 185 -7.17 8.59 -2.72
N THR A 186 -8.18 9.43 -2.54
CA THR A 186 -7.99 10.84 -2.18
C THR A 186 -7.36 10.99 -0.79
N LEU A 187 -7.86 10.24 0.19
CA LEU A 187 -7.31 10.22 1.54
C LEU A 187 -5.88 9.69 1.55
N ALA A 188 -5.61 8.57 0.89
CA ALA A 188 -4.27 8.01 0.82
C ALA A 188 -3.29 8.99 0.15
N GLY A 189 -3.69 9.62 -0.96
CA GLY A 189 -2.87 10.59 -1.67
C GLY A 189 -2.69 11.92 -0.94
N THR A 190 -3.56 12.26 0.02
CA THR A 190 -3.44 13.49 0.84
C THR A 190 -2.68 13.24 2.14
N VAL A 191 -3.06 12.19 2.88
CA VAL A 191 -2.52 11.89 4.22
C VAL A 191 -1.08 11.38 4.13
N THR A 192 -0.76 10.55 3.14
CA THR A 192 0.60 10.00 2.98
C THR A 192 1.67 11.10 2.84
N PRO A 193 1.57 12.04 1.89
CA PRO A 193 2.57 13.10 1.78
C PRO A 193 2.59 14.02 3.00
N LEU A 194 1.46 14.27 3.68
CA LEU A 194 1.45 15.02 4.95
C LEU A 194 2.26 14.33 6.04
N VAL A 195 2.04 13.03 6.26
CA VAL A 195 2.80 12.26 7.25
C VAL A 195 4.28 12.25 6.91
N ILE A 196 4.65 12.06 5.64
CA ILE A 196 6.06 12.11 5.21
C ILE A 196 6.64 13.51 5.44
N ALA A 197 5.90 14.58 5.11
CA ALA A 197 6.35 15.95 5.31
C ALA A 197 6.57 16.26 6.79
N THR A 198 5.64 15.84 7.66
CA THR A 198 5.79 15.99 9.12
C THR A 198 7.03 15.26 9.61
N LEU A 199 7.23 13.99 9.21
CA LEU A 199 8.41 13.22 9.62
C LEU A 199 9.72 13.89 9.19
N ILE A 200 9.81 14.34 7.93
CA ILE A 200 11.00 15.04 7.40
C ILE A 200 11.25 16.34 8.17
N PHE A 201 10.20 17.12 8.43
CA PHE A 201 10.29 18.38 9.17
C PHE A 201 10.76 18.16 10.61
N THR A 202 10.15 17.20 11.32
CA THR A 202 10.47 16.92 12.73
C THR A 202 11.87 16.35 12.92
N MET A 203 12.36 15.55 11.97
CA MET A 203 13.67 14.90 12.08
C MET A 203 14.83 15.79 11.61
N GLN A 204 14.54 16.93 10.96
CA GLN A 204 15.52 17.80 10.29
C GLN A 204 16.59 17.05 9.46
N SER A 205 16.29 15.83 9.04
CA SER A 205 17.29 14.89 8.54
C SER A 205 17.85 15.27 7.17
N TRP A 206 17.31 16.33 6.57
CA TRP A 206 17.65 16.82 5.23
C TRP A 206 18.20 18.25 5.24
N GLY A 207 18.38 18.89 6.40
CA GLY A 207 18.68 20.33 6.62
C GLY A 207 18.21 21.28 5.52
N VAL A 208 19.10 21.84 4.68
CA VAL A 208 18.73 22.80 3.60
C VAL A 208 17.67 22.27 2.63
N LEU A 209 17.62 20.95 2.41
CA LEU A 209 16.63 20.31 1.53
C LEU A 209 15.33 19.94 2.24
N THR A 210 15.29 20.01 3.56
CA THR A 210 14.08 19.78 4.36
C THR A 210 12.97 20.70 3.87
N ILE A 211 13.27 21.99 3.72
CA ILE A 211 12.29 23.01 3.32
C ILE A 211 11.71 22.74 1.92
N PRO A 212 12.50 22.61 0.83
CA PRO A 212 11.93 22.38 -0.50
C PRO A 212 11.21 21.03 -0.63
N VAL A 213 11.69 19.98 0.04
CA VAL A 213 11.02 18.65 0.02
C VAL A 213 9.70 18.70 0.79
N VAL A 214 9.66 19.34 1.96
CA VAL A 214 8.43 19.54 2.72
C VAL A 214 7.43 20.38 1.93
N ILE A 215 7.86 21.48 1.31
CA ILE A 215 6.99 22.31 0.44
C ILE A 215 6.41 21.48 -0.70
N PHE A 216 7.23 20.69 -1.40
CA PHE A 216 6.75 19.83 -2.49
C PHE A 216 5.70 18.82 -2.01
N LEU A 217 5.92 18.17 -0.86
CA LEU A 217 4.97 17.21 -0.29
C LEU A 217 3.68 17.90 0.17
N LEU A 218 3.76 19.08 0.78
CA LEU A 218 2.59 19.87 1.16
C LEU A 218 1.79 20.30 -0.08
N LEU A 219 2.45 20.74 -1.14
CA LEU A 219 1.81 21.07 -2.41
C LEU A 219 1.15 19.83 -3.03
N SER A 220 1.82 18.67 -3.02
CA SER A 220 1.24 17.40 -3.47
C SER A 220 -0.01 17.04 -2.66
N ALA A 221 0.02 17.20 -1.33
CA ALA A 221 -1.13 16.97 -0.47
C ALA A 221 -2.29 17.93 -0.77
N LEU A 222 -2.01 19.18 -1.16
CA LEU A 222 -3.01 20.19 -1.45
C LEU A 222 -3.63 20.01 -2.85
N VAL A 223 -2.84 19.59 -3.84
CA VAL A 223 -3.28 19.36 -5.23
C VAL A 223 -4.10 18.07 -5.35
N THR A 224 -3.72 17.01 -4.63
CA THR A 224 -4.39 15.69 -4.72
C THR A 224 -5.91 15.73 -4.50
N PRO A 225 -6.47 16.41 -3.48
CA PRO A 225 -7.91 16.52 -3.33
C PRO A 225 -8.55 17.35 -4.45
N GLY A 226 -7.86 18.38 -4.97
CA GLY A 226 -8.36 19.18 -6.09
C GLY A 226 -8.48 18.39 -7.39
N VAL A 227 -7.43 17.64 -7.75
CA VAL A 227 -7.45 16.73 -8.91
C VAL A 227 -8.46 15.60 -8.70
N GLY A 228 -8.46 15.01 -7.49
CA GLY A 228 -9.43 13.97 -7.13
C GLY A 228 -10.87 14.47 -7.26
N TRP A 229 -11.18 15.69 -6.86
CA TRP A 229 -12.53 16.26 -6.93
C TRP A 229 -13.09 16.38 -8.34
N ALA A 230 -12.22 16.60 -9.34
CA ALA A 230 -12.60 16.63 -10.75
C ALA A 230 -13.01 15.24 -11.27
N ASP A 231 -12.41 14.17 -10.74
CA ASP A 231 -12.64 12.78 -11.13
C ASP A 231 -13.69 12.05 -10.29
N ARG A 232 -14.51 12.78 -9.53
CA ARG A 232 -15.52 12.17 -8.65
C ARG A 232 -16.54 11.34 -9.47
N PRO A 233 -16.86 10.10 -9.04
CA PRO A 233 -17.62 9.17 -9.86
C PRO A 233 -19.06 9.60 -10.12
N TRP A 234 -19.66 10.43 -9.27
CA TRP A 234 -21.02 10.95 -9.45
C TRP A 234 -21.11 12.20 -10.34
N ALA A 235 -19.99 12.76 -10.81
CA ALA A 235 -20.01 13.87 -11.75
C ALA A 235 -20.17 13.41 -13.22
N LYS A 236 -19.84 12.15 -13.52
CA LYS A 236 -19.87 11.57 -14.88
C LYS A 236 -21.20 10.88 -15.20
N GLU A 237 -22.22 11.05 -14.35
CA GLU A 237 -23.56 10.45 -14.47
C GLU A 237 -24.61 11.48 -14.96
N GLN A 238 -24.18 12.67 -15.42
CA GLN A 238 -25.01 13.69 -16.10
C GLN A 238 -24.60 13.77 -17.58
#